data_AF-U9TB17-F1
#
_entry.id   AF-U9TB17-F1
#
_cell.length_a   1.000
_cell.length_b   1.000
_cell.length_c   1.000
_cell.angle_alpha   90.00
_cell.angle_beta   90.00
_cell.angle_gamma   90.00
#
_symmetry.space_group_name_H-M   'P 1'
#
loop_
_entity.id
_entity.type
_entity.pdbx_description
1 polymer ?
#
loop_
_entity_poly.entity_id
_entity_poly.type
_entity_poly.pdbx_seq_one_letter_code
_entity_poly.pdbx_strand_id
1 'polypeptide(L)'
;VTKPGGYIEITDLYLNIDKSSPNFYTIYKGFYKSCLKRNVNIRSIIHLNSILESHQNIGVVHHDEKIVTFGPHGGKPGLVYQEVVILFLTTNRAIKDLSAEIGISEEKFKEIVESLKEDLKENKTSKGHVLRFWTQKIC
;
A
#
# COMPACT_ATOMS: atom_id res chain seq x y z
N VAL A 1 7.68 -16.91 -17.17
CA VAL A 1 8.28 -17.59 -15.99
C VAL A 1 7.41 -18.76 -15.55
N THR A 2 6.13 -18.56 -15.28
CA THR A 2 5.19 -19.64 -14.98
C THR A 2 5.06 -20.60 -16.16
N LYS A 3 5.13 -21.91 -15.90
CA LYS A 3 4.90 -22.98 -16.88
C LYS A 3 3.40 -23.10 -17.19
N PRO A 4 3.01 -23.64 -18.36
CA PRO A 4 1.61 -24.02 -18.61
C PRO A 4 1.08 -24.89 -17.47
N GLY A 5 -0.17 -24.67 -17.05
CA GLY A 5 -0.80 -25.29 -15.88
C GLY A 5 -0.33 -24.76 -14.53
N GLY A 6 0.67 -23.88 -14.48
CA GLY A 6 1.15 -23.27 -13.24
C GLY A 6 0.25 -22.15 -12.74
N TYR A 7 0.22 -21.97 -11.42
CA TYR A 7 -0.56 -20.92 -10.76
C TYR A 7 0.23 -19.63 -10.59
N ILE A 8 -0.48 -18.53 -10.68
CA ILE A 8 0.01 -17.19 -10.37
C ILE A 8 -0.88 -16.67 -9.25
N GLU A 9 -0.28 -16.25 -8.13
CA GLU A 9 -0.97 -15.58 -7.04
C GLU A 9 -0.26 -14.27 -6.75
N ILE A 10 -1.03 -13.18 -6.68
CA ILE A 10 -0.54 -11.84 -6.38
C ILE A 10 -1.38 -11.29 -5.25
N THR A 11 -0.73 -10.92 -4.16
CA THR A 11 -1.36 -10.20 -3.04
C THR A 11 -0.65 -8.88 -2.87
N ASP A 12 -1.41 -7.79 -2.81
CA ASP A 12 -0.86 -6.45 -2.61
C ASP A 12 -1.87 -5.55 -1.86
N LEU A 13 -1.42 -4.37 -1.46
CA LEU A 13 -2.14 -3.45 -0.61
C LEU A 13 -2.46 -2.16 -1.37
N TYR A 14 -3.74 -1.89 -1.56
CA TYR A 14 -4.20 -0.57 -1.98
C TYR A 14 -4.53 0.30 -0.76
N LEU A 15 -3.84 1.42 -0.62
CA LEU A 15 -4.07 2.36 0.48
C LEU A 15 -5.11 3.41 0.07
N ASN A 16 -6.24 3.39 0.77
CA ASN A 16 -7.26 4.42 0.69
C ASN A 16 -7.12 5.35 1.91
N ILE A 17 -6.17 6.28 1.81
CA ILE A 17 -5.90 7.28 2.83
C ILE A 17 -6.48 8.61 2.35
N ASP A 18 -7.42 9.15 3.10
CA ASP A 18 -8.05 10.43 2.81
C ASP A 18 -7.52 11.56 3.72
N LYS A 19 -8.01 12.78 3.52
CA LYS A 19 -7.53 13.99 4.21
C LYS A 19 -7.92 14.07 5.69
N SER A 20 -8.78 13.18 6.18
CA SER A 20 -9.09 13.08 7.62
C SER A 20 -7.92 12.51 8.44
N SER A 21 -6.90 11.96 7.77
CA SER A 21 -5.61 11.56 8.33
C SER A 21 -4.49 12.45 7.76
N PRO A 22 -4.39 13.73 8.13
CA PRO A 22 -3.58 14.71 7.39
C PRO A 22 -2.10 14.33 7.29
N ASN A 23 -1.52 13.82 8.38
CA ASN A 23 -0.14 13.34 8.42
C ASN A 23 0.05 12.11 7.52
N PHE A 24 -0.80 11.10 7.67
CA PHE A 24 -0.70 9.87 6.87
C PHE A 24 -0.95 10.14 5.38
N TYR A 25 -1.91 11.01 5.06
CA TYR A 25 -2.22 11.44 3.70
C TYR A 25 -1.03 12.13 3.04
N THR A 26 -0.37 13.03 3.77
CA THR A 26 0.80 13.76 3.27
C THR A 26 1.95 12.80 2.96
N ILE A 27 2.23 11.87 3.90
CA ILE A 27 3.24 10.82 3.72
C ILE A 27 2.89 9.93 2.52
N TYR A 28 1.66 9.44 2.43
CA TYR A 28 1.21 8.56 1.35
C TYR A 28 1.28 9.26 -0.02
N LYS A 29 0.91 10.53 -0.10
CA LYS A 29 1.03 11.33 -1.33
C LYS A 29 2.49 11.48 -1.76
N GLY A 30 3.39 11.75 -0.80
CA GLY A 30 4.84 11.78 -1.05
C GLY A 30 5.35 10.44 -1.56
N PHE A 31 5.00 9.35 -0.87
CA PHE A 31 5.34 7.99 -1.29
C PHE A 31 4.86 7.69 -2.72
N TYR A 32 3.60 7.99 -3.02
CA TYR A 32 3.04 7.76 -4.35
C TYR A 32 3.79 8.54 -5.43
N LYS A 33 4.09 9.82 -5.19
CA LYS A 33 4.87 10.67 -6.11
C LYS A 33 6.28 10.13 -6.33
N SER A 34 6.94 9.66 -5.27
CA SER A 34 8.25 9.00 -5.36
C SER A 34 8.20 7.70 -6.19
N CYS A 35 7.14 6.89 -6.06
CA CYS A 35 6.94 5.71 -6.90
C CYS A 35 6.72 6.09 -8.37
N LEU A 36 5.91 7.11 -8.66
CA LEU A 36 5.66 7.59 -10.01
C LEU A 36 6.93 8.09 -10.70
N LYS A 37 7.84 8.77 -9.99
CA LYS A 37 9.15 9.18 -10.53
C LYS A 37 10.01 7.99 -10.99
N ARG A 38 9.77 6.80 -10.43
CA ARG A 38 10.42 5.55 -10.81
C ARG A 38 9.60 4.75 -11.83
N ASN A 39 8.59 5.38 -12.44
CA ASN A 39 7.64 4.77 -13.35
C ASN A 39 6.83 3.61 -12.73
N VAL A 40 6.59 3.67 -11.42
CA VAL A 40 5.79 2.69 -10.68
C VAL A 40 4.47 3.32 -10.25
N ASN A 41 3.37 2.92 -10.90
CA ASN A 41 2.03 3.32 -10.50
C ASN A 41 1.41 2.27 -9.56
N ILE A 42 1.61 2.44 -8.25
CA ILE A 42 1.08 1.54 -7.21
C ILE A 42 -0.46 1.48 -7.17
N ARG A 43 -1.17 2.44 -7.80
CA ARG A 43 -2.63 2.40 -7.91
C ARG A 43 -3.13 1.42 -8.96
N SER A 44 -2.26 0.91 -9.83
CA SER A 44 -2.65 -0.03 -10.90
C SER A 44 -3.17 -1.36 -10.36
N ILE A 45 -2.90 -1.68 -9.09
CA ILE A 45 -3.38 -2.92 -8.46
C ILE A 45 -4.90 -3.08 -8.52
N ILE A 46 -5.66 -1.98 -8.45
CA ILE A 46 -7.13 -2.01 -8.54
C ILE A 46 -7.61 -2.43 -9.94
N HIS A 47 -6.73 -2.36 -10.95
CA HIS A 47 -6.99 -2.76 -12.32
C HIS A 47 -6.34 -4.10 -12.66
N LEU A 48 -5.66 -4.76 -11.70
CA LEU A 48 -4.88 -5.96 -11.97
C LEU A 48 -5.75 -7.11 -12.52
N ASN A 49 -7.00 -7.22 -12.06
CA ASN A 49 -7.95 -8.20 -12.63
C ASN A 49 -8.08 -8.04 -14.15
N SER A 50 -8.40 -6.81 -14.61
CA SER A 50 -8.56 -6.52 -16.03
C SER A 50 -7.26 -6.68 -16.84
N ILE A 51 -6.11 -6.38 -16.22
CA ILE A 51 -4.80 -6.57 -16.85
C ILE A 51 -4.55 -8.06 -17.06
N LEU A 52 -4.80 -8.90 -16.05
CA LEU A 52 -4.64 -10.35 -16.15
C LEU A 52 -5.60 -10.97 -17.17
N GLU A 53 -6.87 -10.56 -17.16
CA GLU A 53 -7.89 -11.05 -18.11
C GLU A 53 -7.61 -10.66 -19.57
N SER A 54 -6.86 -9.57 -19.80
CA SER A 54 -6.47 -9.15 -21.15
C SER A 54 -5.44 -10.07 -21.82
N HIS A 55 -4.78 -10.96 -21.05
CA HIS A 55 -3.77 -11.87 -21.57
C HIS A 55 -4.38 -13.20 -22.05
N GLN A 56 -4.15 -13.55 -23.31
CA GLN A 56 -4.69 -14.76 -23.95
C GLN A 56 -4.26 -16.09 -23.29
N ASN A 57 -3.16 -16.08 -22.53
CA ASN A 57 -2.60 -17.28 -21.89
C ASN A 57 -3.01 -17.41 -20.41
N ILE A 58 -3.86 -16.52 -19.92
CA ILE A 58 -4.36 -16.51 -18.55
C ILE A 58 -5.76 -17.12 -18.54
N GLY A 59 -6.01 -18.02 -17.58
CA GLY A 59 -7.34 -18.58 -17.37
C GLY A 59 -8.27 -17.63 -16.62
N VAL A 60 -9.31 -18.19 -16.01
CA VAL A 60 -10.22 -17.41 -15.17
C VAL A 60 -9.42 -16.74 -14.06
N VAL A 61 -9.59 -15.42 -13.91
CA VAL A 61 -8.98 -14.66 -12.84
C VAL A 61 -9.97 -14.61 -11.69
N HIS A 62 -9.49 -14.96 -10.51
CA HIS A 62 -10.24 -14.85 -9.27
C HIS A 62 -9.68 -13.69 -8.46
N HIS A 63 -10.55 -13.00 -7.72
CA HIS A 63 -10.15 -11.95 -6.80
C HIS A 63 -10.85 -12.11 -5.45
N ASP A 64 -10.15 -11.69 -4.40
CA ASP A 64 -10.70 -11.49 -3.05
C ASP A 64 -10.17 -10.15 -2.50
N GLU A 65 -10.97 -9.50 -1.68
CA GLU A 65 -10.65 -8.22 -1.06
C GLU A 65 -10.96 -8.24 0.43
N LYS A 66 -9.99 -7.78 1.23
CA LYS A 66 -10.20 -7.53 2.65
C LYS A 66 -9.83 -6.11 3.01
N ILE A 67 -10.77 -5.40 3.60
CA ILE A 67 -10.56 -4.03 4.08
C ILE A 67 -10.12 -4.09 5.53
N VAL A 68 -8.98 -3.46 5.83
CA VAL A 68 -8.41 -3.36 7.17
C VAL A 68 -8.23 -1.89 7.53
N THR A 69 -8.80 -1.47 8.65
CA THR A 69 -8.51 -0.15 9.22
C THR A 69 -7.14 -0.18 9.88
N PHE A 70 -6.30 0.82 9.64
CA PHE A 70 -5.00 0.91 10.32
C PHE A 70 -5.18 1.23 11.80
N GLY A 71 -4.33 0.63 12.65
CA GLY A 71 -4.37 0.86 14.09
C GLY A 71 -5.35 -0.04 14.86
N PRO A 72 -5.63 0.27 16.14
CA PRO A 72 -6.40 -0.58 17.04
C PRO A 72 -7.81 -0.90 16.56
N HIS A 73 -8.44 0.01 15.81
CA HIS A 73 -9.78 -0.19 15.26
C HIS A 73 -9.85 -1.28 14.17
N GLY A 74 -8.72 -1.67 13.57
CA GLY A 74 -8.65 -2.82 12.66
C GLY A 74 -8.32 -4.14 13.34
N GLY A 75 -8.30 -4.20 14.67
CA GLY A 75 -7.89 -5.38 15.42
C GLY A 75 -6.44 -5.78 15.14
N LYS A 76 -6.13 -7.07 15.28
CA LYS A 76 -4.77 -7.59 15.10
C LYS A 76 -4.17 -7.24 13.72
N PRO A 77 -4.88 -7.40 12.59
CA PRO A 77 -4.34 -6.99 11.28
C PRO A 77 -4.03 -5.49 11.21
N GLY A 78 -4.91 -4.64 11.74
CA GLY A 78 -4.71 -3.19 11.76
C GLY A 78 -3.46 -2.75 12.53
N LEU A 79 -3.19 -3.40 13.67
CA LEU A 79 -1.98 -3.18 14.46
C LEU A 79 -0.72 -3.61 13.71
N VAL A 80 -0.73 -4.79 13.07
CA VAL A 80 0.41 -5.28 12.29
C VAL A 80 0.72 -4.34 11.12
N TYR A 81 -0.30 -3.92 10.35
CA TYR A 81 -0.09 -3.01 9.24
C TYR A 81 0.42 -1.63 9.69
N GLN A 82 -0.07 -1.13 10.83
CA GLN A 82 0.48 0.09 11.45
C GLN A 82 1.97 -0.07 11.76
N GLU A 83 2.38 -1.17 12.39
CA GLU A 83 3.79 -1.43 12.73
C GLU A 83 4.67 -1.53 11.49
N VAL A 84 4.22 -2.22 10.43
CA VAL A 84 4.95 -2.33 9.17
C VAL A 84 5.13 -0.95 8.51
N VAL A 85 4.09 -0.12 8.50
CA VAL A 85 4.18 1.25 7.95
C VAL A 85 5.16 2.09 8.76
N ILE A 86 5.08 2.07 10.09
CA ILE A 86 6.00 2.83 10.95
C ILE A 86 7.44 2.34 10.78
N LEU A 87 7.67 1.03 10.70
CA LEU A 87 8.99 0.45 10.47
C LEU A 87 9.58 0.91 9.13
N PHE A 88 8.78 0.93 8.06
CA PHE A 88 9.22 1.44 6.77
C PHE A 88 9.60 2.93 6.85
N LEU A 89 8.72 3.74 7.44
CA LEU A 89 8.89 5.19 7.52
C LEU A 89 10.05 5.63 8.42
N THR A 90 10.49 4.79 9.35
CA THR A 90 11.63 5.05 10.24
C THR A 90 12.98 4.63 9.62
N THR A 91 12.99 4.02 8.43
CA THR A 91 14.26 3.73 7.75
C THR A 91 14.94 5.00 7.25
N ASN A 92 16.27 5.07 7.33
CA ASN A 92 17.06 6.22 6.84
C ASN A 92 16.73 6.57 5.39
N ARG A 93 16.47 5.56 4.56
CA ARG A 93 16.09 5.77 3.16
C ARG A 93 14.72 6.41 3.02
N ALA A 94 13.70 5.92 3.74
CA ALA A 94 12.38 6.51 3.69
C ALA A 94 12.39 7.96 4.23
N ILE A 95 13.10 8.20 5.34
CA ILE A 95 13.26 9.54 5.92
C ILE A 95 13.85 10.49 4.89
N LYS A 96 14.98 10.14 4.28
CA LYS A 96 15.65 10.99 3.28
C LYS A 96 14.80 11.19 2.02
N ASP A 97 14.33 10.09 1.42
CA ASP A 97 13.66 10.14 0.12
C ASP A 97 12.27 10.80 0.23
N LEU A 98 11.51 10.51 1.28
CA LEU A 98 10.14 11.02 1.44
C LEU A 98 10.11 12.45 2.01
N SER A 99 11.01 12.82 2.94
CA SER A 99 11.09 14.21 3.40
C SER A 99 11.41 15.16 2.23
N ALA A 100 12.36 14.80 1.37
CA ALA A 100 12.70 15.54 0.16
C ALA A 100 11.54 15.57 -0.85
N GLU A 101 10.81 14.46 -1.04
CA GLU A 101 9.67 14.42 -1.96
C GLU A 101 8.49 15.28 -1.50
N ILE A 102 8.28 15.36 -0.19
CA ILE A 102 7.23 16.17 0.46
C ILE A 102 7.65 17.64 0.59
N GLY A 103 8.96 17.92 0.64
CA GLY A 103 9.51 19.28 0.74
C GLY A 103 9.65 19.77 2.19
N ILE A 104 9.98 18.88 3.12
CA ILE A 104 10.21 19.18 4.54
C ILE A 104 11.59 18.67 4.99
N SER A 105 12.07 19.10 6.16
CA SER A 105 13.32 18.55 6.72
C SER A 105 13.14 17.11 7.19
N GLU A 106 14.25 16.38 7.30
CA GLU A 106 14.26 15.01 7.85
C GLU A 106 13.79 14.99 9.31
N GLU A 107 14.15 16.00 10.10
CA GLU A 107 13.70 16.16 11.48
C GLU A 107 12.19 16.33 11.54
N LYS A 108 11.62 17.20 10.69
CA LYS A 108 10.18 17.40 10.64
C LYS A 108 9.44 16.15 10.19
N PHE A 109 10.02 15.39 9.26
CA PHE A 109 9.46 14.11 8.84
C PHE A 109 9.42 13.10 9.99
N LYS A 110 10.50 12.98 10.77
CA LYS A 110 10.54 12.10 11.97
C LYS A 110 9.46 12.47 12.98
N GLU A 111 9.28 13.76 13.28
CA GLU A 111 8.21 14.23 14.18
C GLU A 111 6.83 13.78 13.70
N ILE A 112 6.56 13.89 12.39
CA ILE A 112 5.28 13.44 11.81
C ILE A 112 5.13 11.92 11.99
N VAL A 113 6.17 11.15 11.70
CA VAL A 113 6.14 9.67 11.85
C VAL A 113 5.94 9.24 13.30
N GLU A 114 6.54 9.94 14.26
CA GLU A 114 6.35 9.69 15.69
C GLU A 114 4.89 9.94 16.12
N SER A 115 4.27 11.02 15.63
CA SER A 115 2.85 11.32 15.90
C SER A 115 1.88 10.37 15.19
N LEU A 116 2.29 9.74 14.09
CA LEU A 116 1.41 8.93 13.23
C LEU A 116 0.79 7.75 13.97
N LYS A 117 1.50 7.15 14.93
CA LYS A 117 0.97 6.03 15.72
C LYS A 117 -0.23 6.46 16.56
N GLU A 118 -0.17 7.63 17.18
CA GLU A 118 -1.27 8.19 17.97
C GLU A 118 -2.41 8.66 17.06
N ASP A 119 -2.10 9.30 15.93
CA ASP A 119 -3.11 9.69 14.93
C ASP A 119 -3.93 8.49 14.47
N LEU A 120 -3.28 7.36 14.23
CA LEU A 120 -3.94 6.12 13.80
C LEU A 120 -4.72 5.41 14.90
N LYS A 121 -4.53 5.76 16.18
CA LYS A 121 -5.38 5.23 17.26
C LYS A 121 -6.79 5.76 17.19
N GLU A 122 -6.92 7.06 16.96
CA GLU A 122 -8.21 7.77 16.92
C GLU A 122 -8.85 7.72 15.53
N ASN A 123 -8.06 7.43 14.51
CA ASN A 123 -8.51 7.43 13.13
C ASN A 123 -9.21 6.12 12.72
N LYS A 124 -10.37 6.24 12.07
CA LYS A 124 -11.19 5.10 11.58
C LYS A 124 -11.30 5.04 10.06
N THR A 125 -10.68 5.97 9.35
CA THR A 125 -10.87 6.21 7.92
C THR A 125 -9.68 5.73 7.08
N SER A 126 -8.49 5.66 7.69
CA SER A 126 -7.28 5.11 7.07
C SER A 126 -7.46 3.62 6.83
N LYS A 127 -7.75 3.24 5.58
CA LYS A 127 -8.06 1.85 5.22
C LYS A 127 -7.06 1.31 4.21
N GLY A 128 -6.63 0.09 4.47
CA GLY A 128 -5.86 -0.75 3.56
C GLY A 128 -6.78 -1.78 2.94
N HIS A 129 -6.85 -1.80 1.63
CA HIS A 129 -7.56 -2.79 0.84
C HIS A 129 -6.54 -3.86 0.44
N VAL A 130 -6.56 -4.99 1.15
CA VAL A 130 -5.72 -6.15 0.85
C VAL A 130 -6.38 -6.89 -0.30
N LEU A 131 -5.75 -6.80 -1.48
CA LEU A 131 -6.26 -7.38 -2.71
C LEU A 131 -5.49 -8.65 -3.02
N ARG A 132 -6.20 -9.74 -3.24
CA ARG A 132 -5.63 -11.03 -3.64
C ARG A 132 -6.20 -11.41 -5.00
N PHE A 133 -5.31 -11.73 -5.93
CA PHE A 133 -5.65 -12.21 -7.27
C PHE A 133 -4.98 -13.56 -7.48
N TRP A 134 -5.69 -14.51 -8.05
CA TRP A 134 -5.08 -15.77 -8.48
C TRP A 134 -5.69 -16.29 -9.78
N THR A 135 -4.85 -16.95 -10.56
CA THR A 135 -5.23 -17.53 -11.85
C THR A 135 -4.26 -18.65 -12.23
N GLN A 136 -4.61 -19.41 -13.26
CA GLN A 136 -3.76 -20.44 -13.84
C GLN A 136 -3.33 -20.03 -15.24
N LYS A 137 -2.05 -20.25 -15.56
CA LYS A 137 -1.55 -20.08 -16.93
C LYS A 137 -2.01 -21.25 -17.80
N ILE A 138 -2.68 -20.98 -18.91
CA ILE A 138 -3.19 -22.01 -19.83
C ILE A 138 -2.10 -22.46 -20.81
N CYS A 139 -1.37 -21.53 -21.42
CA CYS A 139 -0.35 -21.79 -22.46
C CYS A 139 0.98 -21.10 -22.13
#